data_AF-A0A497PAM5-F1
#
_entry.id   AF-A0A497PAM5-F1
#
_cell.length_a   1.000
_cell.length_b   1.000
_cell.length_c   1.000
_cell.angle_alpha   90.00
_cell.angle_beta   90.00
_cell.angle_gamma   90.00
#
_symmetry.space_group_name_H-M   'P 1'
#
loop_
_entity.id
_entity.type
_entity.pdbx_description
1 polymer ?
#
loop_
_entity_poly.entity_id
_entity_poly.type
_entity_poly.pdbx_seq_one_letter_code
_entity_poly.pdbx_strand_id
1 'polypeptide(L)'
;MSRTESLHRVSLPRGVSVDQIMRTLEIGLGYRWDILVDVPRLVAHGSPPGGRLPEILIEGPRSMVLSAAEGTTIERVRLLLQLLARRKRLLPIGGE
;
A
#
# COMPACT_ATOMS: atom_id res chain seq x y z
N MET A 1 26.43 12.15 7.38
CA MET A 1 25.34 13.04 6.91
C MET A 1 24.04 12.28 7.09
N SER A 2 23.18 12.68 8.03
CA SER A 2 21.87 12.05 8.21
C SER A 2 21.04 12.32 6.96
N ARG A 3 20.80 11.28 6.16
CA ARG A 3 19.89 11.34 5.01
C ARG A 3 18.49 11.46 5.61
N THR A 4 17.87 12.63 5.56
CA THR A 4 16.47 12.78 5.94
C THR A 4 15.66 11.95 4.96
N GLU A 5 15.24 10.76 5.37
CA GLU A 5 14.34 9.93 4.56
C GLU A 5 13.02 10.69 4.38
N SER A 6 12.64 10.94 3.14
CA SER A 6 11.38 11.60 2.82
C SER A 6 10.24 10.61 2.99
N LEU A 7 9.32 10.93 3.91
CA LEU A 7 8.12 10.15 4.16
C LEU A 7 6.94 10.78 3.43
N HIS A 8 6.21 9.97 2.67
CA HIS A 8 5.06 10.42 1.90
C HIS A 8 3.80 9.69 2.33
N ARG A 9 2.86 10.43 2.94
CA ARG A 9 1.56 9.89 3.34
C ARG A 9 0.60 9.87 2.15
N VAL A 10 -0.06 8.73 1.94
CA VAL A 10 -1.06 8.49 0.90
C VAL A 10 -2.35 8.02 1.57
N SER A 11 -3.45 8.68 1.25
CA SER A 11 -4.78 8.27 1.69
C SER A 11 -5.27 7.11 0.85
N LEU A 12 -5.70 6.02 1.49
CA LEU A 12 -6.27 4.88 0.79
C LEU A 12 -7.69 5.21 0.30
N PRO A 13 -8.03 4.94 -0.98
CA PRO A 13 -9.38 5.19 -1.49
C PRO A 13 -10.44 4.38 -0.74
N ARG A 14 -11.64 4.96 -0.58
CA ARG A 14 -12.78 4.25 0.02
C ARG A 14 -13.08 2.96 -0.75
N GLY A 15 -13.24 1.87 -0.01
CA GLY A 15 -13.59 0.55 -0.57
C GLY A 15 -12.41 -0.34 -0.93
N VAL A 16 -11.17 0.17 -0.93
CA VAL A 16 -9.97 -0.68 -1.07
C VAL A 16 -9.66 -1.31 0.29
N SER A 17 -9.56 -2.64 0.35
CA SER A 17 -9.15 -3.31 1.59
C SER A 17 -7.62 -3.31 1.71
N VAL A 18 -7.13 -3.21 2.95
CA VAL A 18 -5.70 -3.30 3.23
C VAL A 18 -5.16 -4.67 2.82
N ASP A 19 -5.87 -5.75 3.12
CA ASP A 19 -5.47 -7.11 2.74
C ASP A 19 -5.31 -7.26 1.23
N GLN A 20 -6.20 -6.64 0.44
CA GLN A 20 -6.12 -6.67 -1.01
C GLN A 20 -4.88 -5.92 -1.51
N ILE A 21 -4.55 -4.77 -0.90
CA ILE A 21 -3.32 -4.03 -1.19
C ILE A 21 -2.11 -4.90 -0.86
N MET A 22 -2.05 -5.44 0.36
CA MET A 22 -0.92 -6.24 0.83
C MET A 22 -0.68 -7.43 -0.09
N ARG A 23 -1.73 -8.20 -0.39
CA ARG A 23 -1.69 -9.34 -1.30
C ARG A 23 -1.32 -8.95 -2.73
N THR A 24 -1.81 -7.82 -3.24
CA THR A 24 -1.46 -7.36 -4.59
C THR A 24 0.01 -6.99 -4.68
N LEU A 25 0.56 -6.31 -3.68
CA LEU A 25 1.96 -5.90 -3.66
C LEU A 25 2.90 -7.09 -3.39
N GLU A 26 2.47 -8.04 -2.58
CA GLU A 26 3.19 -9.31 -2.36
C GLU A 26 3.28 -10.11 -3.66
N ILE A 27 2.15 -10.38 -4.32
CA ILE A 27 2.13 -11.18 -5.55
C ILE A 27 2.78 -10.41 -6.72
N GLY A 28 2.46 -9.13 -6.88
CA GLY A 28 2.84 -8.36 -8.06
C GLY A 28 4.25 -7.77 -8.00
N LEU A 29 4.74 -7.45 -6.79
CA LEU A 29 6.01 -6.75 -6.59
C LEU A 29 6.92 -7.45 -5.57
N GLY A 30 6.52 -8.60 -5.03
CA GLY A 30 7.33 -9.40 -4.10
C GLY A 30 7.50 -8.79 -2.71
N TYR A 31 6.61 -7.88 -2.28
CA TYR A 31 6.66 -7.34 -0.93
C TYR A 31 6.48 -8.44 0.11
N ARG A 32 7.22 -8.31 1.21
CA ARG A 32 7.01 -9.09 2.43
C ARG A 32 6.43 -8.20 3.51
N TRP A 33 5.57 -8.76 4.33
CA TRP A 33 4.82 -8.01 5.34
C TRP A 33 5.15 -8.48 6.75
N ASP A 34 5.49 -7.54 7.61
CA ASP A 34 5.55 -7.72 9.05
C ASP A 34 4.31 -7.05 9.66
N ILE A 35 3.43 -7.86 10.27
CA ILE A 35 2.26 -7.35 11.00
C ILE A 35 2.73 -6.97 12.41
N LEU A 36 2.79 -5.67 12.68
CA LEU A 36 3.24 -5.13 13.97
C LEU A 36 2.10 -5.11 14.99
N VAL A 37 0.90 -4.77 14.53
CA VAL A 37 -0.35 -4.79 15.33
C VAL A 37 -1.46 -5.26 14.41
N ASP A 38 -2.27 -6.22 14.86
CA ASP A 38 -3.44 -6.69 14.10
C ASP A 38 -4.74 -6.02 14.59
N VAL A 39 -4.94 -6.02 15.91
CA VAL A 39 -6.15 -5.52 16.59
C VAL A 39 -5.74 -4.54 17.70
N PRO A 40 -6.49 -3.44 17.95
CA PRO A 40 -7.76 -3.03 17.30
C PRO A 40 -7.57 -2.29 15.97
N ARG A 41 -6.33 -2.01 15.57
CA ARG A 41 -6.02 -1.28 14.35
C ARG A 41 -4.76 -1.87 13.72
N LEU A 42 -4.92 -2.39 12.51
CA LEU A 42 -3.83 -2.96 11.74
C LEU A 42 -2.69 -1.96 11.56
N VAL A 43 -1.48 -2.35 11.92
CA VAL A 43 -0.23 -1.68 11.59
C VAL A 43 0.68 -2.71 10.95
N ALA A 44 1.02 -2.50 9.68
CA ALA A 44 1.83 -3.45 8.91
C ALA A 44 2.97 -2.73 8.19
N HIS A 45 4.16 -3.30 8.27
CA HIS A 45 5.34 -2.85 7.54
C HIS A 45 5.57 -3.75 6.32
N GLY A 46 5.75 -3.15 5.15
CA GLY A 46 5.97 -3.83 3.88
C GLY A 46 7.35 -3.53 3.35
N SER A 47 8.20 -4.55 3.24
CA SER A 47 9.54 -4.45 2.67
C SER A 47 9.57 -5.03 1.26
N PRO A 48 10.08 -4.29 0.26
CA PRO A 48 10.21 -4.79 -1.10
C PRO A 48 11.41 -5.74 -1.27
N PRO A 49 11.45 -6.52 -2.36
CA PRO A 49 12.61 -7.33 -2.72
C PRO A 49 13.67 -6.44 -3.39
N GLY A 50 14.43 -5.69 -2.58
CA GLY A 50 15.54 -4.84 -3.04
C GLY A 50 15.26 -3.33 -2.99
N GLY A 51 16.27 -2.52 -3.32
CA GLY A 51 16.28 -1.08 -2.98
C GLY A 51 15.66 -0.10 -3.99
N ARG A 52 14.87 -0.57 -4.97
CA ARG A 52 14.25 0.31 -6.00
C ARG A 52 12.81 0.70 -5.68
N LEU A 53 12.17 -0.05 -4.79
CA LEU A 53 10.80 0.20 -4.35
C LEU A 53 10.84 0.76 -2.93
N PRO A 54 9.83 1.55 -2.52
CA PRO A 54 9.81 2.15 -1.19
C PRO A 54 9.40 1.11 -0.16
N GLU A 55 9.81 1.29 1.09
CA GLU A 55 9.14 0.57 2.18
C GLU A 55 7.77 1.22 2.44
N ILE A 56 6.86 0.42 2.95
CA ILE A 56 5.47 0.81 3.14
C ILE A 56 5.09 0.61 4.60
N LEU A 57 4.48 1.61 5.21
CA LEU A 57 3.80 1.45 6.48
C LEU A 57 2.30 1.68 6.27
N ILE A 58 1.47 0.69 6.61
CA ILE A 58 0.02 0.84 6.62
C ILE A 58 -0.43 1.05 8.07
N GLU A 59 -1.25 2.08 8.29
CA GLU A 59 -1.77 2.48 9.61
C GLU A 59 -3.31 2.49 9.59
N GLY A 60 -3.91 1.32 9.76
CA GLY A 60 -5.35 1.10 9.68
C GLY A 60 -5.91 1.25 8.26
N PRO A 61 -7.24 1.37 8.11
CA PRO A 61 -7.91 1.17 6.82
C PRO A 61 -7.77 2.33 5.82
N ARG A 62 -7.13 3.43 6.19
CA ARG A 62 -7.18 4.68 5.41
C ARG A 62 -5.85 5.36 5.16
N SER A 63 -4.76 4.86 5.75
CA SER A 63 -3.47 5.54 5.69
C SER A 63 -2.37 4.57 5.32
N MET A 64 -1.57 4.99 4.37
CA MET A 64 -0.32 4.36 3.95
C MET A 64 0.78 5.42 3.94
N VAL A 65 1.98 5.06 4.36
CA VAL A 65 3.18 5.89 4.29
C VAL A 65 4.21 5.17 3.45
N LEU A 66 4.87 5.89 2.55
CA LEU A 66 5.97 5.39 1.72
C LEU A 66 7.28 6.02 2.19
N SER A 67 8.32 5.20 2.41
CA SER A 67 9.67 5.69 2.69
C SER A 67 10.47 5.91 1.41
N ALA A 68 11.28 6.98 1.37
CA ALA A 68 12.31 7.22 0.36
C ALA A 68 11.85 7.09 -1.12
N ALA A 69 10.57 7.34 -1.39
CA ALA A 69 10.01 7.23 -2.73
C ALA A 69 10.36 8.47 -3.55
N GLU A 70 11.08 8.29 -4.66
CA GLU A 70 11.19 9.34 -5.68
C GLU A 70 9.78 9.74 -6.19
N GLY A 71 9.60 10.99 -6.62
CA GLY A 71 8.27 11.52 -7.00
C GLY A 71 7.52 10.67 -8.03
N THR A 72 8.25 10.05 -8.97
CA THR A 72 7.70 9.14 -9.99
C THR A 72 7.15 7.83 -9.39
N THR A 73 7.77 7.32 -8.33
CA THR A 73 7.34 6.12 -7.61
C THR A 73 6.05 6.37 -6.85
N ILE A 74 5.92 7.54 -6.21
CA ILE A 74 4.70 7.94 -5.48
C ILE A 74 3.49 7.99 -6.43
N GLU A 75 3.65 8.61 -7.59
CA GLU A 75 2.56 8.72 -8.57
C GLU A 75 2.15 7.36 -9.14
N ARG A 76 3.10 6.44 -9.33
CA ARG A 76 2.79 5.05 -9.71
C ARG A 76 2.00 4.31 -8.63
N VAL A 77 2.37 4.44 -7.35
CA VAL A 77 1.60 3.83 -6.25
C VAL A 77 0.20 4.41 -6.18
N ARG A 78 0.05 5.73 -6.32
CA ARG A 78 -1.27 6.39 -6.37
C ARG A 78 -2.14 5.86 -7.52
N LEU A 79 -1.56 5.70 -8.71
CA LEU A 79 -2.25 5.15 -9.88
C LEU A 79 -2.73 3.71 -9.61
N LEU A 80 -1.86 2.85 -9.06
CA LEU A 80 -2.23 1.47 -8.72
C LEU A 80 -3.37 1.41 -7.71
N LEU A 81 -3.33 2.24 -6.66
CA LEU A 81 -4.41 2.33 -5.67
C LEU A 81 -5.73 2.78 -6.32
N GLN A 82 -5.69 3.72 -7.26
CA GLN A 82 -6.88 4.14 -8.01
C GLN A 82 -7.42 3.03 -8.92
N LEU A 83 -6.55 2.26 -9.58
CA LEU A 83 -6.95 1.13 -10.41
C LEU A 83 -7.61 0.02 -9.57
N LEU A 84 -7.05 -0.29 -8.40
CA LEU A 84 -7.66 -1.23 -7.44
C LEU A 84 -9.04 -0.75 -6.99
N ALA A 85 -9.18 0.55 -6.68
CA ALA A 85 -10.47 1.14 -6.32
C ALA A 85 -11.50 1.06 -7.45
N ARG A 86 -11.08 1.23 -8.71
CA ARG A 86 -11.96 1.14 -9.88
C ARG A 86 -12.38 -0.29 -10.20
N ARG A 87 -11.48 -1.27 -10.04
CA ARG A 87 -11.79 -2.70 -10.28
C ARG A 87 -12.93 -3.18 -9.39
N LYS A 88 -13.00 -2.69 -8.14
CA LYS A 88 -14.13 -2.99 -7.24
C LYS A 88 -15.46 -2.37 -7.69
N ARG A 89 -15.42 -1.24 -8.40
CA ARG A 89 -16.61 -0.56 -8.90
C ARG A 89 -17.19 -1.22 -10.17
N LEU A 90 -16.41 -2.04 -10.87
CA LEU A 90 -16.80 -2.76 -12.09
C LEU A 90 -17.24 -4.22 -11.84
N LEU A 91 -17.22 -4.70 -10.60
CA LEU A 91 -17.86 -5.96 -10.22
C LEU A 91 -19.25 -5.61 -9.63
N PRO A 92 -20.32 -5.60 -10.44
CA PRO A 92 -21.66 -5.52 -9.89
C PRO A 92 -21.96 -6.82 -9.13
N ILE A 93 -22.78 -6.67 -8.11
CA ILE A 93 -23.41 -7.73 -7.33
C ILE A 93 -24.03 -8.75 -8.29
N GLY A 94 -23.66 -10.03 -8.20
CA GLY A 94 -24.34 -11.10 -8.92
C GLY A 94 -23.53 -12.39 -9.00
N GLY A 95 -24.01 -13.42 -8.31
CA GLY A 95 -23.69 -14.80 -8.68
C GLY A 95 -23.64 -15.86 -7.58
N GLU A 96 -24.49 -15.80 -6.55
CA GLU A 96 -25.11 -16.98 -5.93
C GLU A 96 -26.54 -16.65 -5.51
#